data_AF-A0A0M2NE66-F1
#
_entry.id   AF-A0A0M2NE66-F1
#
_cell.length_a   1.000
_cell.length_b   1.000
_cell.length_c   1.000
_cell.angle_alpha   90.00
_cell.angle_beta   90.00
_cell.angle_gamma   90.00
#
_symmetry.space_group_name_H-M   'P 1'
#
loop_
_entity.id
_entity.type
_entity.pdbx_description
1 polymer ?
#
loop_
_entity_poly.entity_id
_entity_poly.type
_entity_poly.pdbx_seq_one_letter_code
_entity_poly.pdbx_strand_id
1 'polypeptide(L)'
;MRGRITDPPYISNCMATGEEYPGRYRPRLEEIEERMYLLEDERRDVEDLECLSVDLKEDVLDYYDVEIRACEREIAYHENGFCR
;
A
#
# COMPACT_ATOMS: atom_id res chain seq x y z
N MET A 1 28.33 19.91 33.75
CA MET A 1 26.88 19.92 33.51
C MET A 1 26.61 19.06 32.28
N ARG A 2 25.96 17.90 32.45
CA ARG A 2 25.56 17.02 31.33
C ARG A 2 24.23 17.52 30.79
N GLY A 3 24.26 18.15 29.61
CA GLY A 3 23.04 18.55 28.90
C GLY A 3 22.23 17.31 28.54
N ARG A 4 21.00 17.23 29.04
CA ARG A 4 20.04 16.20 28.62
C ARG A 4 19.65 16.53 27.18
N ILE A 5 19.90 15.60 26.28
CA ILE A 5 19.34 15.63 24.92
C ILE A 5 17.83 15.58 25.12
N THR A 6 17.18 16.72 24.94
CA THR A 6 15.72 16.78 24.81
C THR A 6 15.34 16.00 23.57
N ASP A 7 14.45 15.02 23.74
CA ASP A 7 13.90 14.21 22.66
C ASP A 7 13.50 15.12 21.47
N PRO A 8 13.83 14.74 20.22
CA PRO A 8 13.48 15.56 19.07
C PRO A 8 11.96 15.77 19.03
N PRO A 9 11.49 16.98 18.67
CA PRO A 9 10.07 17.26 18.62
C PRO A 9 9.48 16.34 17.55
N TYR A 10 8.47 15.58 17.98
CA TYR A 10 7.47 14.88 17.17
C TYR A 10 7.72 14.99 15.65
N ILE A 11 8.05 13.87 15.01
CA ILE A 11 7.92 13.80 13.55
C ILE A 11 6.44 14.09 13.26
N SER A 12 6.16 15.33 12.85
CA SER A 12 4.85 15.72 12.36
C SER A 12 4.60 14.88 11.13
N ASN A 13 3.49 14.14 11.12
CA ASN A 13 3.07 13.30 10.00
C ASN A 13 2.64 14.21 8.84
N CYS A 14 3.61 14.85 8.18
CA CYS A 14 3.40 15.69 7.02
C CYS A 14 3.61 14.83 5.78
N MET A 15 2.69 14.89 4.82
CA MET A 15 2.94 14.42 3.46
C MET A 15 4.13 15.20 2.86
N ALA A 16 4.75 14.66 1.80
CA ALA A 16 5.90 15.28 1.15
C ALA A 16 5.66 16.74 0.68
N THR A 17 4.41 17.16 0.57
CA THR A 17 3.94 18.51 0.20
C THR A 17 3.65 19.44 1.40
N GLY A 18 3.87 19.01 2.65
CA GLY A 18 3.57 19.80 3.84
C GLY A 18 2.10 19.79 4.26
N GLU A 19 1.27 18.96 3.62
CA GLU A 19 -0.10 18.71 4.03
C GLU A 19 -0.15 17.74 5.22
N GLU A 20 -0.97 18.06 6.21
CA GLU A 20 -1.20 17.21 7.37
C GLU A 20 -1.94 15.94 6.92
N TYR A 21 -1.42 14.77 7.28
CA TYR A 21 -2.04 13.51 6.89
C TYR A 21 -3.50 13.49 7.38
N PRO A 22 -4.50 13.10 6.56
CA PRO A 22 -5.93 13.18 6.92
C PRO A 22 -6.36 12.25 8.08
N GLY A 23 -5.39 11.59 8.73
CA GLY A 23 -5.58 10.75 9.90
C GLY A 23 -4.26 10.44 10.60
N ARG A 24 -4.30 9.53 11.58
CA ARG A 24 -3.08 9.03 12.21
C ARG A 24 -2.25 8.27 11.17
N TYR A 25 -0.99 8.64 11.01
CA TYR A 25 -0.07 7.93 10.13
C TYR A 25 -0.01 6.43 10.47
N ARG A 26 -0.23 5.59 9.45
CA ARG A 26 -0.25 4.13 9.54
C ARG A 26 0.69 3.57 8.47
N PRO A 27 2.01 3.49 8.75
CA PRO A 27 3.00 3.11 7.74
C PRO A 27 2.73 1.75 7.09
N ARG A 28 2.19 0.79 7.84
CA ARG A 28 1.79 -0.51 7.29
C ARG A 28 0.62 -0.42 6.32
N LEU A 29 -0.36 0.45 6.61
CA LEU A 29 -1.51 0.60 5.72
C LEU A 29 -1.07 1.23 4.40
N GLU A 30 -0.24 2.28 4.47
CA GLU A 30 0.35 2.94 3.32
C GLU A 30 1.20 1.96 2.47
N GLU A 31 2.02 1.10 3.09
CA GLU A 31 2.80 0.08 2.39
C GLU A 31 1.90 -0.93 1.64
N ILE A 32 0.80 -1.36 2.24
CA ILE A 32 -0.14 -2.29 1.60
C ILE A 32 -0.91 -1.60 0.47
N GLU A 33 -1.33 -0.35 0.66
CA GLU A 33 -2.01 0.46 -0.36
C GLU A 33 -1.09 0.72 -1.56
N GLU A 34 0.18 1.08 -1.33
CA GLU A 34 1.19 1.27 -2.38
C GLU A 34 1.42 -0.04 -3.16
N ARG A 35 1.58 -1.17 -2.46
CA ARG A 35 1.71 -2.47 -3.11
C ARG A 35 0.49 -2.81 -3.95
N MET A 36 -0.72 -2.56 -3.45
CA MET A 36 -1.96 -2.81 -4.18
C MET A 36 -2.02 -1.98 -5.47
N TYR A 37 -1.68 -0.69 -5.38
CA TYR A 37 -1.63 0.21 -6.53
C TYR A 37 -0.66 -0.30 -7.61
N LEU A 38 0.54 -0.75 -7.24
CA LEU A 38 1.52 -1.30 -8.18
C LEU A 38 0.99 -2.58 -8.86
N LEU A 39 0.36 -3.48 -8.10
CA LEU A 39 -0.23 -4.70 -8.66
C LEU A 39 -1.37 -4.41 -9.65
N GLU A 40 -2.24 -3.44 -9.34
CA GLU A 40 -3.32 -3.03 -10.25
C GLU A 40 -2.77 -2.43 -11.56
N ASP A 41 -1.69 -1.67 -11.48
CA ASP A 41 -1.04 -1.08 -12.65
C ASP A 41 -0.39 -2.15 -13.53
N GLU A 42 0.41 -3.04 -12.94
CA GLU A 42 1.03 -4.17 -13.65
C GLU A 42 -0.02 -5.11 -14.28
N ARG A 43 -1.12 -5.37 -13.57
CA ARG A 43 -2.23 -6.18 -14.10
C ARG A 43 -2.82 -5.55 -15.35
N ARG A 44 -3.01 -4.23 -15.36
CA ARG A 44 -3.50 -3.49 -16.53
C ARG A 44 -2.51 -3.54 -17.69
N ASP A 45 -1.21 -3.42 -17.41
CA ASP A 45 -0.17 -3.57 -18.44
C ASP A 45 -0.20 -4.97 -19.07
N VAL A 46 -0.44 -6.03 -18.28
CA VAL A 46 -0.61 -7.40 -18.78
C VAL A 46 -1.88 -7.53 -19.62
N GLU A 47 -2.99 -6.91 -19.18
CA GLU A 47 -4.26 -6.88 -19.91
C GLU A 47 -4.13 -6.23 -21.30
N ASP A 48 -3.27 -5.23 -21.44
CA ASP A 48 -2.98 -4.56 -22.72
C ASP A 48 -1.89 -5.27 -23.55
N LEU A 49 -1.19 -6.26 -22.97
CA LEU A 49 -0.09 -6.94 -23.64
C LEU A 49 -0.60 -7.95 -24.70
N GLU A 50 -0.41 -7.62 -25.97
CA GLU A 50 -0.88 -8.44 -27.11
C GLU A 50 0.03 -9.63 -27.46
N CYS A 51 1.27 -9.66 -26.95
CA CYS A 51 2.27 -10.66 -27.34
C CYS A 51 2.27 -11.95 -26.50
N LEU A 52 1.43 -12.03 -25.46
CA LEU A 52 1.26 -13.25 -24.66
C LEU A 52 0.23 -14.19 -25.29
N SER A 53 0.45 -15.50 -25.15
CA SER A 53 -0.61 -16.47 -25.44
C SER A 53 -1.78 -16.26 -24.48
N VAL A 54 -3.00 -16.51 -24.95
CA VAL A 54 -4.22 -16.33 -24.15
C VAL A 54 -4.13 -17.09 -22.83
N ASP A 55 -3.77 -18.37 -22.86
CA ASP A 55 -3.65 -19.20 -21.65
C ASP A 55 -2.67 -18.62 -20.62
N LEU A 56 -1.51 -18.14 -21.08
CA LEU A 56 -0.49 -17.57 -20.20
C LEU A 56 -0.94 -16.22 -19.64
N LYS A 57 -1.66 -15.43 -20.46
CA LYS A 57 -2.21 -14.15 -20.04
C LYS A 57 -3.30 -14.35 -18.98
N GLU A 58 -4.18 -15.34 -19.14
CA GLU A 58 -5.18 -15.72 -18.14
C GLU A 58 -4.51 -16.14 -16.83
N ASP A 59 -3.51 -17.03 -16.87
CA ASP A 59 -2.78 -17.47 -15.67
C ASP A 59 -2.13 -16.30 -14.91
N VAL A 60 -1.55 -15.33 -15.63
CA VAL A 60 -0.90 -14.16 -15.03
C VAL A 60 -1.93 -13.18 -14.45
N LEU A 61 -3.05 -12.95 -15.14
CA LEU A 61 -4.13 -12.10 -14.63
C LEU A 61 -4.77 -12.71 -13.36
N ASP A 62 -4.97 -14.04 -13.35
CA ASP A 62 -5.46 -14.76 -12.16
C ASP A 62 -4.50 -14.61 -10.97
N TYR A 63 -3.19 -14.65 -11.20
CA TYR A 63 -2.19 -14.37 -10.17
C TYR A 63 -2.35 -12.97 -9.59
N TYR A 64 -2.44 -11.94 -10.44
CA TYR A 64 -2.61 -10.56 -9.98
C TYR A 64 -3.93 -10.38 -9.21
N ASP A 65 -5.03 -10.97 -9.68
CA ASP A 65 -6.33 -10.92 -8.99
C ASP A 65 -6.26 -11.54 -7.57
N VAL A 66 -5.49 -12.62 -7.40
CA VAL A 66 -5.29 -13.26 -6.09
C VAL A 66 -4.49 -12.35 -5.15
N GLU A 67 -3.42 -11.74 -5.65
CA GLU A 67 -2.54 -10.86 -4.87
C GLU A 67 -3.25 -9.55 -4.48
N ILE A 68 -4.00 -8.93 -5.40
CA ILE A 68 -4.80 -7.73 -5.12
C ILE A 68 -5.83 -8.03 -4.02
N ARG A 69 -6.56 -9.15 -4.13
CA ARG A 69 -7.50 -9.58 -3.08
C ARG A 69 -6.82 -9.85 -1.74
N ALA A 70 -5.54 -10.23 -1.73
CA ALA A 70 -4.79 -10.41 -0.49
C ALA A 70 -4.52 -9.04 0.17
N CYS A 71 -4.11 -8.04 -0.61
CA CYS A 71 -3.97 -6.67 -0.15
C CYS A 71 -5.29 -6.11 0.40
N GLU A 72 -6.41 -6.27 -0.31
CA GLU A 72 -7.73 -5.83 0.15
C GLU A 72 -8.11 -6.41 1.53
N ARG A 73 -7.85 -7.71 1.74
CA ARG A 73 -8.09 -8.37 3.04
C ARG A 73 -7.21 -7.81 4.15
N GLU A 74 -5.95 -7.50 3.83
CA GLU A 74 -4.99 -6.97 4.79
C GLU A 74 -5.31 -5.52 5.17
N ILE A 75 -5.67 -4.68 4.18
CA ILE A 75 -6.21 -3.33 4.39
C ILE A 75 -7.44 -3.41 5.30
N ALA A 76 -8.42 -4.23 4.95
CA ALA A 76 -9.63 -4.39 5.74
C ALA A 76 -9.34 -4.86 7.18
N TYR A 77 -8.35 -5.73 7.39
CA TYR A 77 -7.92 -6.14 8.72
C TYR A 77 -7.35 -4.97 9.53
N HIS A 78 -6.49 -4.15 8.92
CA HIS A 78 -5.87 -2.99 9.56
C HIS A 78 -6.82 -1.82 9.78
N GLU A 79 -7.83 -1.64 8.92
CA GLU A 79 -8.88 -0.65 9.09
C GLU A 79 -9.89 -1.06 10.17
N ASN A 80 -10.37 -2.32 10.14
CA ASN A 80 -11.38 -2.82 11.09
C ASN A 80 -10.79 -3.18 12.47
N GLY A 81 -9.49 -3.40 12.58
CA GLY A 81 -8.78 -3.66 13.83
C GLY A 81 -8.84 -2.52 14.87
N PHE A 82 -9.41 -1.35 14.52
CA PHE A 82 -9.56 -0.19 15.40
C PHE A 82 -10.87 -0.15 16.21
N CYS A 83 -11.70 -1.19 16.17
CA CYS A 83 -12.94 -1.30 16.97
C CYS A 83 -12.85 -2.18 18.24
N ARG A 84 -11.67 -2.33 18.86
CA ARG A 84 -11.54 -2.98 20.18
C ARG A 84 -10.81 -2.12 21.19
#